data_AF-A0A1F5ICP2-F1
#
_entry.id   AF-A0A1F5ICP2-F1
#
_cell.length_a   1.000
_cell.length_b   1.000
_cell.length_c   1.000
_cell.angle_alpha   90.00
_cell.angle_beta   90.00
_cell.angle_gamma   90.00
#
_symmetry.space_group_name_H-M   'P 1'
#
loop_
_entity.id
_entity.type
_entity.pdbx_description
1 polymer ?
#
loop_
_entity_poly.entity_id
_entity_poly.type
_entity_poly.pdbx_seq_one_letter_code
_entity_poly.pdbx_strand_id
1 'polypeptide(L)'
;MTLALIYAIVLAIVHFFSEKINIENKIWHARAVSFVAGVVVTYAFLSLLPETYEAYEKLNRLIFIFIVAGFTTVHVTEKYLYKHLEKGKNLAHSLKEVHSGAFFIYYLLIGAILVDLSLRGNIQMTLFYLPILFYGAVGVVSLDKIHHKIIQSSPIRFALSVSTIIGVLIADLLLRTGLLFDALFAAVIGAFIYVALIDFVPRERRGDPIFFVMGVVFYTLLITLLVE
;
A
#
# COMPACT_ATOMS: atom_id res chain seq x y z
N MET A 1 14.89 -7.29 -13.58
CA MET A 1 15.66 -6.36 -12.70
C MET A 1 15.68 -4.90 -13.18
N THR A 2 16.19 -4.57 -14.39
CA THR A 2 16.27 -3.16 -14.85
C THR A 2 14.93 -2.44 -14.86
N LEU A 3 13.87 -3.08 -15.36
CA LEU A 3 12.54 -2.49 -15.40
C LEU A 3 11.92 -2.29 -14.01
N ALA A 4 12.12 -3.26 -13.10
CA ALA A 4 11.72 -3.15 -11.69
C ALA A 4 12.41 -1.97 -11.00
N LEU A 5 13.69 -1.73 -11.30
CA LEU A 5 14.43 -0.58 -10.77
C LEU A 5 13.88 0.75 -11.31
N ILE A 6 13.56 0.84 -12.60
CA ILE A 6 12.91 2.01 -13.18
C ILE A 6 11.58 2.31 -12.46
N TYR A 7 10.76 1.28 -12.26
CA TYR A 7 9.47 1.41 -11.57
C TYR A 7 9.66 1.88 -10.12
N ALA A 8 10.60 1.28 -9.39
CA ALA A 8 10.94 1.70 -8.03
C ALA A 8 11.43 3.15 -7.97
N ILE A 9 12.23 3.61 -8.93
CA ILE A 9 12.67 5.01 -9.01
C ILE A 9 11.49 5.95 -9.27
N VAL A 10 10.60 5.61 -10.21
CA VAL A 10 9.41 6.43 -10.48
C VAL A 10 8.51 6.48 -9.25
N LEU A 11 8.32 5.36 -8.53
CA LEU A 11 7.58 5.36 -7.26
C LEU A 11 8.25 6.22 -6.20
N ALA A 12 9.57 6.14 -6.06
CA ALA A 12 10.32 6.97 -5.12
C ALA A 12 10.12 8.46 -5.42
N ILE A 13 10.18 8.86 -6.68
CA ILE A 13 9.92 10.23 -7.14
C ILE A 13 8.48 10.62 -6.78
N VAL A 14 7.48 9.83 -7.19
CA VAL A 14 6.07 10.12 -6.93
C VAL A 14 5.80 10.24 -5.43
N HIS A 15 6.31 9.34 -4.60
CA HIS A 15 6.17 9.42 -3.15
C HIS A 15 6.81 10.68 -2.57
N PHE A 16 8.01 11.03 -3.02
CA PHE A 16 8.70 12.21 -2.56
C PHE A 16 7.95 13.51 -2.92
N PHE A 17 7.35 13.57 -4.11
CA PHE A 17 6.64 14.73 -4.62
C PHE A 17 5.13 14.74 -4.34
N SER A 18 4.55 13.64 -3.85
CA SER A 18 3.10 13.45 -3.64
C SER A 18 2.45 14.57 -2.82
N GLU A 19 3.07 15.01 -1.73
CA GLU A 19 2.55 16.11 -0.91
C GLU A 19 2.55 17.49 -1.60
N LYS A 20 3.30 17.66 -2.71
CA LYS A 20 3.28 18.91 -3.49
C LYS A 20 2.13 18.93 -4.51
N ILE A 21 1.50 17.79 -4.78
CA ILE A 21 0.38 17.68 -5.71
C ILE A 21 -0.88 18.13 -4.96
N ASN A 22 -1.09 19.44 -4.89
CA ASN A 22 -2.26 20.01 -4.25
C ASN A 22 -3.37 20.14 -5.30
N ILE A 23 -4.34 19.23 -5.30
CA ILE A 23 -5.54 19.39 -6.12
C ILE A 23 -6.40 20.48 -5.46
N GLU A 24 -6.27 21.72 -5.94
CA GLU A 24 -6.92 22.89 -5.34
C GLU A 24 -8.45 22.76 -5.26
N ASN A 25 -9.05 22.07 -6.22
CA ASN A 25 -10.49 21.85 -6.24
C ASN A 25 -10.88 20.64 -5.39
N LYS A 26 -11.55 20.90 -4.26
CA LYS A 26 -12.02 19.88 -3.31
C LYS A 26 -12.90 18.79 -3.93
N ILE A 27 -13.72 19.13 -4.93
CA ILE A 27 -14.61 18.15 -5.60
C ILE A 27 -13.77 17.18 -6.44
N TRP A 28 -12.84 17.71 -7.24
CA TRP A 28 -11.95 16.88 -8.05
C TRP A 28 -10.98 16.06 -7.21
N HIS A 29 -10.52 16.61 -6.08
CA HIS A 29 -9.73 15.87 -5.12
C HIS A 29 -10.53 14.68 -4.55
N ALA A 30 -11.73 14.91 -4.04
CA ALA A 30 -12.60 13.85 -3.51
C ALA A 30 -12.89 12.75 -4.54
N ARG A 31 -13.14 13.14 -5.80
CA ARG A 31 -13.35 12.22 -6.93
C ARG A 31 -12.11 11.38 -7.24
N ALA A 32 -10.94 12.01 -7.34
CA ALA A 32 -9.68 11.32 -7.59
C ALA A 32 -9.34 10.34 -6.47
N VAL A 33 -9.46 10.77 -5.20
CA VAL A 33 -9.26 9.91 -4.03
C VAL A 33 -10.21 8.72 -4.06
N SER A 34 -11.49 8.95 -4.35
CA SER A 34 -12.49 7.87 -4.41
C SER A 34 -12.20 6.87 -5.52
N PHE A 35 -11.83 7.34 -6.71
CA PHE A 35 -11.42 6.49 -7.83
C PHE A 35 -10.21 5.62 -7.47
N VAL A 36 -9.16 6.24 -6.93
CA VAL A 36 -7.96 5.51 -6.52
C VAL A 36 -8.25 4.52 -5.40
N ALA A 37 -9.13 4.86 -4.45
CA ALA A 37 -9.57 3.92 -3.43
C ALA A 37 -10.25 2.69 -4.04
N GLY A 38 -11.11 2.87 -5.05
CA GLY A 38 -11.73 1.78 -5.78
C GLY A 38 -10.71 0.88 -6.49
N VAL A 39 -9.71 1.48 -7.14
CA VAL A 39 -8.59 0.76 -7.77
C VAL A 39 -7.81 -0.05 -6.74
N VAL A 40 -7.43 0.55 -5.62
CA VAL A 40 -6.61 -0.11 -4.59
C VAL A 40 -7.37 -1.23 -3.88
N VAL A 41 -8.66 -1.05 -3.59
CA VAL A 41 -9.51 -2.12 -3.03
C VAL A 41 -9.57 -3.29 -4.01
N THR A 42 -9.83 -3.01 -5.29
CA THR A 42 -9.90 -4.05 -6.32
C THR A 42 -8.57 -4.80 -6.44
N TYR A 43 -7.46 -4.07 -6.44
CA TYR A 43 -6.12 -4.64 -6.41
C TYR A 43 -5.85 -5.54 -5.20
N ALA A 44 -6.25 -5.11 -4.00
CA ALA A 44 -6.10 -5.92 -2.80
C ALA A 44 -6.80 -7.29 -2.94
N PHE A 45 -8.01 -7.31 -3.51
CA PHE A 45 -8.81 -8.52 -3.64
C PHE A 45 -8.50 -9.37 -4.88
N LEU A 46 -8.21 -8.76 -6.02
CA LEU A 46 -8.06 -9.45 -7.31
C LEU A 46 -6.59 -9.69 -7.69
N SER A 47 -5.63 -9.10 -6.99
CA SER A 47 -4.20 -9.30 -7.26
C SER A 47 -3.42 -9.71 -6.02
N LEU A 48 -3.47 -8.92 -4.93
CA LEU A 48 -2.66 -9.22 -3.74
C LEU A 48 -3.07 -10.53 -3.04
N LEU A 49 -4.36 -10.72 -2.78
CA LEU A 49 -4.85 -11.93 -2.13
C LEU A 49 -4.62 -13.18 -3.00
N PRO A 50 -4.92 -13.20 -4.31
CA PRO A 50 -4.56 -14.31 -5.19
C PRO A 50 -3.06 -14.62 -5.23
N GLU A 51 -2.19 -13.61 -5.25
CA GLU A 51 -0.73 -13.85 -5.22
C GLU A 51 -0.31 -14.57 -3.92
N THR A 52 -0.96 -14.28 -2.79
CA THR A 52 -0.73 -15.06 -1.55
C THR A 52 -1.30 -16.48 -1.61
N TYR A 53 -2.30 -16.72 -2.48
CA TYR A 53 -2.82 -18.06 -2.71
C TYR A 53 -1.85 -18.90 -3.55
N GLU A 54 -1.03 -18.33 -4.43
CA GLU A 54 0.04 -19.11 -5.09
C GLU A 54 1.10 -19.60 -4.07
N ALA A 55 1.34 -18.83 -3.00
CA ALA A 55 2.14 -19.27 -1.87
C ALA A 55 1.44 -20.32 -0.96
N TYR A 56 0.14 -20.55 -1.15
CA TYR A 56 -0.65 -21.54 -0.39
C TYR A 56 -0.15 -22.97 -0.59
N GLU A 57 0.41 -23.30 -1.76
CA GLU A 57 0.96 -24.65 -1.97
C GLU A 57 2.06 -25.01 -0.96
N LYS A 58 2.79 -24.00 -0.45
CA LYS A 58 3.90 -24.18 0.50
C LYS A 58 3.47 -24.06 1.95
N LEU A 59 2.54 -23.15 2.26
CA LEU A 59 2.15 -22.81 3.64
C LEU A 59 0.75 -23.28 4.03
N ASN A 60 -0.05 -23.77 3.09
CA ASN A 60 -1.43 -24.21 3.30
C ASN A 60 -2.22 -23.12 4.06
N ARG A 61 -3.13 -23.50 4.96
CA ARG A 61 -3.93 -22.57 5.78
C ARG A 61 -3.12 -21.61 6.65
N LEU A 62 -1.81 -21.85 6.87
CA LEU A 62 -0.97 -20.95 7.68
C LEU A 62 -0.82 -19.58 7.02
N ILE A 63 -0.89 -19.47 5.68
CA ILE A 63 -0.80 -18.18 4.98
C ILE A 63 -1.87 -17.20 5.47
N PHE A 64 -3.10 -17.69 5.67
CA PHE A 64 -4.21 -16.88 6.18
C PHE A 64 -4.01 -16.49 7.65
N ILE A 65 -3.32 -17.32 8.44
CA ILE A 65 -2.95 -16.95 9.82
C ILE A 65 -1.98 -15.77 9.79
N PHE A 66 -1.01 -15.75 8.88
CA PHE A 66 -0.11 -14.60 8.73
C PHE A 66 -0.86 -13.34 8.29
N ILE A 67 -1.78 -13.43 7.33
CA ILE A 67 -2.67 -12.32 6.94
C ILE A 67 -3.42 -11.78 8.17
N VAL A 68 -4.08 -12.66 8.94
CA VAL A 68 -4.81 -12.25 10.15
C VAL A 68 -3.87 -11.67 11.19
N ALA A 69 -2.67 -12.22 11.37
CA ALA A 69 -1.68 -11.73 12.33
C ALA A 69 -1.23 -10.32 11.98
N GLY A 70 -0.93 -10.05 10.71
CA GLY A 70 -0.55 -8.72 10.24
C GLY A 70 -1.68 -7.69 10.41
N PHE A 71 -2.90 -8.05 9.99
CA PHE A 71 -4.09 -7.22 10.19
C PHE A 71 -4.29 -6.88 11.68
N THR A 72 -4.26 -7.91 12.53
CA THR A 72 -4.49 -7.79 13.97
C THR A 72 -3.40 -6.97 14.65
N THR A 73 -2.14 -7.13 14.24
CA THR A 73 -1.01 -6.40 14.82
C THR A 73 -1.17 -4.89 14.63
N VAL A 74 -1.49 -4.44 13.41
CA VAL A 74 -1.72 -3.01 13.16
C VAL A 74 -2.95 -2.52 13.93
N HIS A 75 -4.05 -3.29 13.89
CA HIS A 75 -5.28 -2.93 14.59
C HIS A 75 -5.09 -2.75 16.10
N VAL A 76 -4.49 -3.74 16.75
CA VAL A 76 -4.29 -3.75 18.21
C VAL A 76 -3.32 -2.64 18.60
N THR A 77 -2.24 -2.44 17.83
CA THR A 77 -1.28 -1.36 18.09
C THR A 77 -1.97 0.00 18.01
N GLU A 78 -2.75 0.26 16.96
CA GLU A 78 -3.48 1.52 16.80
C GLU A 78 -4.49 1.74 17.95
N LYS A 79 -5.26 0.71 18.30
CA LYS A 79 -6.21 0.77 19.42
C LYS A 79 -5.54 0.95 20.77
N TYR A 80 -4.37 0.34 20.97
CA TYR A 80 -3.59 0.51 22.19
C TYR A 80 -3.15 1.97 22.34
N LEU A 81 -2.64 2.59 21.27
CA LEU A 81 -2.26 4.00 21.26
C LEU A 81 -3.45 4.90 21.59
N TYR A 82 -4.62 4.67 20.98
CA TYR A 82 -5.83 5.44 21.29
C TYR A 82 -6.31 5.32 22.75
N LYS A 83 -6.05 4.19 23.41
CA LYS A 83 -6.45 3.97 24.80
C LYS A 83 -5.49 4.59 25.81
N HIS A 84 -4.19 4.65 25.50
CA HIS A 84 -3.15 4.99 26.47
C HIS A 84 -2.50 6.35 26.23
N LEU A 85 -2.72 6.96 25.07
CA LEU A 85 -2.21 8.30 24.78
C LEU A 85 -3.35 9.31 24.76
N GLU A 86 -3.12 10.43 25.42
CA GLU A 86 -4.04 11.56 25.34
C GLU A 86 -4.15 12.07 23.90
N LYS A 87 -5.37 12.48 23.53
CA LYS A 87 -5.61 13.11 22.22
C LYS A 87 -4.78 14.38 22.13
N GLY A 88 -3.88 14.41 21.15
CA GLY A 88 -2.96 15.53 20.97
C GLY A 88 -1.73 15.12 20.17
N LYS A 89 -0.65 15.85 20.36
CA LYS A 89 0.60 15.67 19.61
C LYS A 89 1.23 14.29 19.81
N ASN A 90 1.18 13.75 21.03
CA ASN A 90 1.79 12.46 21.36
C ASN A 90 1.10 11.31 20.62
N LEU A 91 -0.23 11.25 20.69
CA LEU A 91 -1.01 10.27 19.93
C LEU A 91 -0.78 10.40 18.42
N ALA A 92 -0.78 11.63 17.89
CA ALA A 92 -0.53 11.88 16.47
C ALA A 92 0.87 11.41 16.04
N HIS A 93 1.88 11.65 16.86
CA HIS A 93 3.26 11.26 16.60
C HIS A 93 3.43 9.73 16.61
N SER A 94 2.94 9.04 17.65
CA SER A 94 3.04 7.58 17.72
C SER A 94 2.24 6.87 16.64
N LEU A 95 1.05 7.39 16.29
CA LEU A 95 0.29 6.87 15.15
C LEU A 95 1.08 7.04 13.85
N LYS A 96 1.72 8.20 13.64
CA LYS A 96 2.58 8.44 12.48
C LYS A 96 3.73 7.44 12.43
N GLU A 97 4.40 7.15 13.55
CA GLU A 97 5.50 6.18 13.60
C GLU A 97 5.04 4.77 13.20
N VAL A 98 3.93 4.30 13.77
CA VAL A 98 3.37 2.97 13.45
C VAL A 98 3.03 2.86 11.97
N HIS A 99 2.32 3.86 11.42
CA HIS A 99 1.97 3.86 10.00
C HIS A 99 3.22 3.96 9.12
N SER A 100 4.18 4.83 9.45
CA SER A 100 5.42 5.00 8.68
C SER A 100 6.24 3.71 8.67
N GLY A 101 6.33 3.00 9.81
CA GLY A 101 7.00 1.71 9.89
C GLY A 101 6.32 0.63 9.05
N ALA A 102 5.00 0.51 9.16
CA ALA A 102 4.22 -0.44 8.37
C ALA A 102 4.35 -0.18 6.86
N PHE A 103 4.25 1.09 6.44
CA PHE A 103 4.45 1.48 5.05
C PHE A 103 5.88 1.25 4.57
N PHE A 104 6.90 1.50 5.40
CA PHE A 104 8.29 1.24 5.04
C PHE A 104 8.51 -0.24 4.70
N ILE A 105 8.03 -1.14 5.55
CA ILE A 105 8.13 -2.59 5.32
C ILE A 105 7.32 -2.99 4.08
N TYR A 106 6.11 -2.44 3.91
CA TYR A 106 5.27 -2.67 2.74
C TYR A 106 5.96 -2.30 1.44
N TYR A 107 6.52 -1.09 1.35
CA TYR A 107 7.23 -0.62 0.15
C TYR A 107 8.54 -1.37 -0.10
N LEU A 108 9.25 -1.77 0.95
CA LEU A 108 10.41 -2.65 0.84
C LEU A 108 10.02 -4.00 0.23
N LEU A 109 8.92 -4.63 0.68
CA LEU A 109 8.44 -5.87 0.08
C LEU A 109 7.93 -5.68 -1.36
N ILE A 110 7.24 -4.58 -1.66
CA ILE A 110 6.87 -4.20 -3.04
C ILE A 110 8.11 -4.19 -3.94
N GLY A 111 9.22 -3.61 -3.48
CA GLY A 111 10.46 -3.58 -4.25
C GLY A 111 10.95 -4.99 -4.60
N ALA A 112 10.91 -5.92 -3.64
CA ALA A 112 11.28 -7.31 -3.88
C ALA A 112 10.33 -8.02 -4.84
N ILE A 113 9.01 -7.78 -4.69
CA ILE A 113 7.98 -8.37 -5.54
C ILE A 113 8.06 -7.84 -6.98
N LEU A 114 8.40 -6.57 -7.18
CA LEU A 114 8.64 -6.05 -8.53
C LEU A 114 9.76 -6.82 -9.24
N VAL A 115 10.78 -7.26 -8.51
CA VAL A 115 11.82 -8.12 -9.09
C VAL A 115 11.26 -9.49 -9.44
N ASP A 116 10.53 -10.14 -8.54
CA ASP A 116 9.89 -11.45 -8.80
C ASP A 116 8.93 -11.40 -10.00
N LEU A 117 8.00 -10.44 -10.02
CA LEU A 117 7.06 -10.24 -11.12
C LEU A 117 7.77 -9.88 -12.43
N SER A 118 8.91 -9.18 -12.38
CA SER A 118 9.70 -8.91 -13.59
C SER A 118 10.24 -10.17 -14.27
N LEU A 119 10.33 -11.28 -13.53
CA LEU A 119 10.73 -12.59 -14.06
C LEU A 119 9.53 -13.37 -14.64
N ARG A 120 8.33 -13.15 -14.10
CA ARG A 120 7.10 -13.82 -14.55
C ARG A 120 6.49 -13.16 -15.78
N GLY A 121 6.58 -11.83 -15.87
CA GLY A 121 6.15 -11.09 -17.05
C GLY A 121 5.94 -9.59 -16.79
N ASN A 122 6.17 -8.80 -17.84
CA ASN A 122 6.07 -7.34 -17.75
C ASN A 122 4.65 -6.87 -17.45
N ILE A 123 3.64 -7.62 -17.92
CA ILE A 123 2.22 -7.26 -17.72
C ILE A 123 1.87 -7.39 -16.24
N GLN A 124 2.12 -8.52 -15.60
CA GLN A 124 1.81 -8.73 -14.18
C GLN A 124 2.50 -7.68 -13.30
N MET A 125 3.77 -7.39 -13.57
CA MET A 125 4.51 -6.35 -12.87
C MET A 125 3.90 -4.95 -13.06
N THR A 126 3.47 -4.61 -14.28
CA THR A 126 2.82 -3.32 -14.58
C THR A 126 1.46 -3.20 -13.88
N LEU A 127 0.68 -4.28 -13.89
CA LEU A 127 -0.61 -4.34 -13.22
C LEU A 127 -0.46 -4.15 -11.72
N PHE A 128 0.51 -4.83 -11.10
CA PHE A 128 0.83 -4.69 -9.67
C PHE A 128 1.30 -3.27 -9.33
N TYR A 129 2.11 -2.67 -10.19
CA TYR A 129 2.68 -1.34 -10.02
C TYR A 129 1.65 -0.20 -10.06
N LEU A 130 0.65 -0.30 -10.95
CA LEU A 130 -0.23 0.81 -11.29
C LEU A 130 -1.09 1.32 -10.10
N PRO A 131 -1.75 0.47 -9.29
CA PRO A 131 -2.48 0.90 -8.10
C PRO A 131 -1.59 1.62 -7.08
N ILE A 132 -0.38 1.13 -6.89
CA ILE A 132 0.60 1.70 -5.94
C ILE A 132 1.02 3.10 -6.42
N LEU A 133 1.26 3.24 -7.73
CA LEU A 133 1.57 4.52 -8.35
C LEU A 133 0.41 5.51 -8.19
N PHE A 134 -0.81 5.11 -8.51
CA PHE A 134 -2.00 5.96 -8.39
C PHE A 134 -2.23 6.41 -6.95
N TYR A 135 -2.07 5.49 -6.00
CA TYR A 135 -2.14 5.80 -4.58
C TYR A 135 -1.12 6.85 -4.16
N GLY A 136 0.15 6.66 -4.55
CA GLY A 136 1.20 7.64 -4.31
C GLY A 136 0.92 8.99 -4.98
N ALA A 137 0.43 8.99 -6.22
CA ALA A 137 0.24 10.20 -7.03
C ALA A 137 -0.92 11.08 -6.55
N VAL A 138 -2.00 10.50 -6.04
CA VAL A 138 -3.13 11.29 -5.50
C VAL A 138 -2.84 11.79 -4.08
N GLY A 139 -1.67 11.45 -3.52
CA GLY A 139 -1.23 11.96 -2.22
C GLY A 139 -2.15 11.54 -1.09
N VAL A 140 -2.82 10.38 -1.21
CA VAL A 140 -3.85 9.87 -0.28
C VAL A 140 -3.27 9.43 1.06
N VAL A 141 -2.04 9.85 1.41
CA VAL A 141 -1.62 9.92 2.82
C VAL A 141 -2.30 11.11 3.52
N SER A 142 -3.60 11.27 3.29
CA SER A 142 -4.46 12.13 4.08
C SER A 142 -4.87 11.34 5.32
N LEU A 143 -3.98 11.28 6.31
CA LEU A 143 -4.30 10.94 7.70
C LEU A 143 -5.14 12.08 8.31
N ASP A 144 -6.28 12.36 7.67
CA ASP A 144 -7.16 13.51 7.89
C ASP A 144 -8.04 13.34 9.15
N LYS A 145 -7.89 12.20 9.84
CA LYS A 145 -8.57 11.88 11.10
C LYS A 145 -7.84 12.36 12.33
N ILE A 146 -6.60 12.78 12.21
CA ILE A 146 -5.83 13.33 13.31
C ILE A 146 -5.64 14.81 13.00
N HIS A 147 -6.14 15.66 13.89
CA HIS A 147 -6.04 17.11 13.81
C HIS A 147 -4.72 17.58 13.17
N HIS A 148 -4.84 18.44 12.15
CA HIS A 148 -3.75 19.08 11.43
C HIS A 148 -2.73 18.12 10.79
N LYS A 149 -2.71 18.10 9.45
CA LYS A 149 -1.48 18.12 8.65
C LYS A 149 -0.36 17.30 9.30
N ILE A 150 -0.49 15.97 9.31
CA ILE A 150 0.68 15.11 9.47
C ILE A 150 1.43 15.16 8.15
N ILE A 151 2.02 16.33 7.86
CA ILE A 151 3.06 16.49 6.87
C ILE A 151 4.12 15.49 7.30
N GLN A 152 4.45 14.52 6.44
CA GLN A 152 5.59 13.67 6.70
C GLN A 152 6.79 14.60 6.86
N SER A 153 7.47 14.49 8.00
CA SER A 153 8.73 15.21 8.14
C SER A 153 9.63 14.75 7.00
N SER A 154 10.38 15.68 6.40
CA SER A 154 11.30 15.39 5.29
C SER A 154 12.05 14.03 5.41
N PRO A 155 12.56 13.62 6.59
CA PRO A 155 13.22 12.31 6.75
C PRO A 155 12.30 11.09 6.56
N ILE A 156 11.07 11.09 7.09
CA ILE A 156 10.15 9.95 6.95
C ILE A 156 9.80 9.74 5.48
N ARG A 157 9.52 10.83 4.78
CA ARG A 157 9.22 10.82 3.35
C ARG A 157 10.37 10.26 2.52
N PHE A 158 11.59 10.70 2.83
CA PHE A 158 12.78 10.20 2.17
C PHE A 158 12.96 8.70 2.44
N ALA A 159 12.82 8.27 3.69
CA ALA A 159 12.91 6.86 4.07
C ALA A 159 11.89 5.99 3.32
N LEU A 160 10.61 6.41 3.28
CA LEU A 160 9.56 5.70 2.55
C LEU A 160 9.82 5.68 1.04
N SER A 161 10.28 6.79 0.45
CA SER A 161 10.57 6.86 -0.99
C SER A 161 11.69 5.92 -1.40
N VAL A 162 12.75 5.81 -0.57
CA VAL A 162 13.92 4.96 -0.87
C VAL A 162 13.67 3.49 -0.53
N SER A 163 12.69 3.18 0.33
CA SER A 163 12.40 1.80 0.76
C SER A 163 12.09 0.85 -0.40
N THR A 164 11.34 1.29 -1.43
CA THR A 164 11.08 0.48 -2.63
C THR A 164 12.35 0.17 -3.41
N ILE A 165 13.26 1.14 -3.52
CA ILE A 165 14.57 0.94 -4.19
C ILE A 165 15.41 -0.06 -3.38
N ILE A 166 15.48 0.10 -2.05
CA ILE A 166 16.16 -0.85 -1.17
C ILE A 166 15.59 -2.25 -1.38
N GLY A 167 14.26 -2.38 -1.41
CA GLY A 167 13.56 -3.63 -1.68
C GLY A 167 13.99 -4.31 -2.97
N VAL A 168 14.10 -3.56 -4.08
CA VAL A 168 14.62 -4.07 -5.36
C VAL A 168 16.07 -4.56 -5.21
N LEU A 169 16.92 -3.79 -4.53
CA LEU A 169 18.34 -4.12 -4.38
C LEU A 169 18.60 -5.35 -3.52
N ILE A 170 17.76 -5.58 -2.50
CA ILE A 170 17.88 -6.74 -1.60
C ILE A 170 16.94 -7.89 -1.98
N ALA A 171 16.22 -7.78 -3.10
CA ALA A 171 15.20 -8.74 -3.52
C ALA A 171 15.75 -10.18 -3.56
N ASP A 172 16.93 -10.37 -4.16
CA ASP A 172 17.57 -11.69 -4.26
C ASP A 172 17.82 -12.33 -2.89
N LEU A 173 18.12 -11.52 -1.86
CA LEU A 173 18.33 -12.03 -0.49
C LEU A 173 17.00 -12.41 0.15
N LEU A 174 15.97 -11.57 -0.02
CA LEU A 174 14.64 -11.79 0.54
C LEU A 174 13.95 -13.01 -0.08
N LEU A 175 13.92 -13.09 -1.42
CA LEU A 175 13.25 -14.16 -2.16
C LEU A 175 13.88 -15.54 -1.89
N ARG A 176 15.19 -15.60 -1.62
CA ARG A 176 15.88 -16.84 -1.21
C ARG A 176 15.39 -17.43 0.10
N THR A 177 14.78 -16.63 0.98
CA THR A 177 14.26 -17.13 2.26
C THR A 177 12.98 -17.97 2.12
N GLY A 178 12.38 -18.01 0.93
CA GLY A 178 11.25 -18.87 0.59
C GLY A 178 10.06 -18.68 1.54
N LEU A 179 9.84 -19.66 2.42
CA LEU A 179 8.72 -19.68 3.37
C LEU A 179 8.65 -18.43 4.26
N LEU A 180 9.79 -17.88 4.69
CA LEU A 180 9.80 -16.69 5.53
C LEU A 180 9.33 -15.46 4.74
N PHE A 181 9.74 -15.33 3.49
CA PHE A 181 9.27 -14.27 2.61
C PHE A 181 7.76 -14.37 2.38
N ASP A 182 7.25 -15.57 2.06
CA ASP A 182 5.83 -15.80 1.84
C ASP A 182 5.00 -15.47 3.10
N ALA A 183 5.48 -15.84 4.29
CA ALA A 183 4.85 -15.52 5.57
C ALA A 183 4.87 -14.02 5.89
N LEU A 184 6.00 -13.36 5.68
CA LEU A 184 6.14 -11.90 5.87
C LEU A 184 5.27 -11.13 4.89
N PHE A 185 5.23 -11.57 3.63
CA PHE A 185 4.40 -10.97 2.60
C PHE A 185 2.91 -11.09 2.93
N ALA A 186 2.46 -12.27 3.35
CA ALA A 186 1.10 -12.48 3.83
C ALA A 186 0.74 -11.58 5.02
N ALA A 187 1.63 -11.47 6.02
CA ALA A 187 1.43 -10.56 7.14
C ALA A 187 1.35 -9.09 6.70
N VAL A 188 2.22 -8.68 5.79
CA VAL A 188 2.21 -7.32 5.25
C VAL A 188 0.96 -7.03 4.41
N ILE A 189 0.44 -8.00 3.65
CA ILE A 189 -0.86 -7.86 2.97
C ILE A 189 -2.00 -7.69 3.97
N GLY A 190 -2.01 -8.47 5.05
CA GLY A 190 -3.00 -8.29 6.11
C GLY A 190 -2.96 -6.90 6.76
N ALA A 191 -1.75 -6.43 7.07
CA ALA A 191 -1.52 -5.07 7.56
C ALA A 191 -1.98 -4.01 6.54
N PHE A 192 -1.66 -4.21 5.26
CA PHE A 192 -2.07 -3.34 4.16
C PHE A 192 -3.58 -3.31 4.00
N ILE A 193 -4.28 -4.44 4.06
CA ILE A 193 -5.74 -4.50 3.97
C ILE A 193 -6.37 -3.71 5.12
N TYR A 194 -5.85 -3.84 6.34
CA TYR A 194 -6.31 -3.03 7.47
C TYR A 194 -6.20 -1.53 7.17
N VAL A 195 -5.00 -1.09 6.79
CA VAL A 195 -4.71 0.31 6.45
C VAL A 195 -5.57 0.77 5.27
N ALA A 196 -5.70 -0.04 4.21
CA ALA A 196 -6.44 0.30 3.02
C ALA A 196 -7.93 0.50 3.28
N LEU A 197 -8.55 -0.41 4.06
CA LEU A 197 -9.96 -0.28 4.44
C LEU A 197 -10.20 0.93 5.33
N ILE A 198 -9.23 1.29 6.16
CA ILE A 198 -9.39 2.35 7.16
C ILE A 198 -9.07 3.73 6.61
N ASP A 199 -8.02 3.84 5.82
CA ASP A 199 -7.43 5.10 5.34
C ASP A 199 -7.76 5.39 3.87
N PHE A 200 -7.86 4.38 3.00
CA PHE A 200 -8.03 4.65 1.57
C PHE A 200 -9.49 4.82 1.19
N VAL A 201 -10.39 4.05 1.80
CA VAL A 201 -11.82 4.20 1.54
C VAL A 201 -12.31 5.51 2.18
N PRO A 202 -12.74 6.51 1.37
CA PRO A 202 -13.20 7.78 1.91
C PRO A 202 -14.37 7.56 2.85
N ARG A 203 -14.32 8.14 4.04
CA ARG A 203 -15.38 8.00 5.02
C ARG A 203 -16.31 9.20 5.02
N GLU A 204 -17.51 8.94 5.52
CA GLU A 204 -18.54 9.96 5.72
C GLU A 204 -18.86 10.69 4.40
N ARG A 205 -18.91 12.02 4.42
CA ARG A 205 -19.31 12.85 3.27
C ARG A 205 -18.15 13.20 2.32
N ARG A 206 -16.95 12.64 2.52
CA ARG A 206 -15.75 13.03 1.77
C ARG A 206 -15.51 12.21 0.49
N GLY A 207 -16.25 11.13 0.29
CA GLY A 207 -16.16 10.26 -0.88
C GLY A 207 -17.22 10.55 -1.94
N ASP A 208 -16.87 10.29 -3.19
CA ASP A 208 -17.81 10.20 -4.30
C ASP A 208 -17.98 8.71 -4.68
N PRO A 209 -19.14 8.10 -4.37
CA PRO A 209 -19.34 6.67 -4.58
C PRO A 209 -19.32 6.27 -6.06
N ILE A 210 -19.70 7.18 -6.97
CA ILE A 210 -19.69 6.91 -8.41
C ILE A 210 -18.24 6.74 -8.86
N PHE A 211 -17.35 7.63 -8.42
CA PHE A 211 -15.93 7.53 -8.76
C PHE A 211 -15.27 6.31 -8.13
N PHE A 212 -15.66 5.92 -6.91
CA PHE A 212 -15.21 4.66 -6.32
C PHE A 212 -15.58 3.46 -7.19
N VAL A 213 -16.85 3.33 -7.59
CA VAL A 213 -17.30 2.24 -8.47
C VAL A 213 -16.60 2.29 -9.82
N MET A 214 -16.39 3.47 -10.40
CA MET A 214 -15.61 3.62 -11.63
C MET A 214 -14.18 3.09 -11.47
N GLY A 215 -13.52 3.36 -10.34
CA GLY A 215 -12.19 2.80 -10.04
C GLY A 215 -12.19 1.28 -9.95
N VAL A 216 -13.22 0.70 -9.32
CA VAL A 216 -13.39 -0.75 -9.23
C VAL A 216 -13.59 -1.37 -10.61
N VAL A 217 -14.53 -0.84 -11.39
CA VAL A 217 -14.83 -1.34 -12.73
C VAL A 217 -13.61 -1.19 -13.64
N PHE A 218 -12.96 -0.02 -13.61
CA PHE A 218 -11.76 0.24 -14.40
C PHE A 218 -10.67 -0.80 -14.12
N TYR A 219 -10.30 -1.00 -12.86
CA TYR A 219 -9.19 -1.89 -12.54
C TYR A 219 -9.56 -3.36 -12.69
N THR A 220 -10.82 -3.73 -12.46
CA THR A 220 -11.32 -5.09 -12.74
C THR A 220 -11.18 -5.41 -14.22
N LEU A 221 -11.70 -4.55 -15.10
CA LEU A 221 -11.59 -4.73 -16.55
C LEU A 221 -10.12 -4.78 -17.00
N LEU A 222 -9.29 -3.94 -16.42
CA LEU A 222 -7.87 -3.88 -16.74
C LEU A 222 -7.17 -5.21 -16.36
N ILE A 223 -7.48 -5.82 -15.22
CA ILE A 223 -6.96 -7.15 -14.85
C ILE A 223 -7.51 -8.22 -15.80
N THR A 224 -8.83 -8.31 -15.96
CA THR A 224 -9.44 -9.42 -16.71
C THR A 224 -9.05 -9.41 -18.18
N LEU A 225 -8.87 -8.24 -18.79
CA LEU A 225 -8.48 -8.14 -20.20
C LEU A 225 -6.99 -8.40 -20.46
N LEU A 226 -6.13 -8.29 -19.43
CA LEU A 226 -4.67 -8.36 -19.59
C LEU A 226 -4.02 -9.58 -18.94
N VAL A 227 -4.73 -10.29 -18.05
CA VAL A 227 -4.23 -11.47 -17.33
C VAL A 227 -4.85 -12.79 -17.86
N GLU A 228 -5.90 -12.71 -18.68
CA GLU A 228 -6.44 -13.86 -19.42
C GLU A 228 -5.43 -14.46 -20.42
#